data_AF-T1IEX1-F1
#
_entry.id   AF-T1IEX1-F1
#
_cell.length_a   1.000
_cell.length_b   1.000
_cell.length_c   1.000
_cell.angle_alpha   90.00
_cell.angle_beta   90.00
_cell.angle_gamma   90.00
#
_symmetry.space_group_name_H-M   'P 1'
#
loop_
_entity.id
_entity.type
_entity.pdbx_description
1 polymer ?
#
loop_
_entity_poly.entity_id
_entity_poly.type
_entity_poly.pdbx_seq_one_letter_code
_entity_poly.pdbx_strand_id
1 'polypeptide(L)'
;VGGQIAYTWLNTGGSAMGQVAFDTLQASEELQTAGLTSEQAKAISLVVRKSHEVADVATKRDLDDVRKEIDARFDKVDARFEKTEAQIADVRKDLSAEIADVRKDIGQIDKRLDFSEKRFDRLEIKFDRLQWFLL
;
A
#
# COMPACT_ATOMS: atom_id res chain seq x y z
N VAL A 1 -56.09 10.33 16.56
CA VAL A 1 -55.46 9.56 17.66
C VAL A 1 -55.20 8.17 17.10
N GLY A 2 -54.10 7.94 16.39
CA GLY A 2 -52.79 7.67 16.99
C GLY A 2 -52.55 6.16 17.00
N GLY A 3 -52.48 5.53 15.81
CA GLY A 3 -52.21 4.10 15.66
C GLY A 3 -50.73 3.90 15.27
N GLN A 4 -49.88 3.63 16.26
CA GLN A 4 -48.49 3.24 16.06
C GLN A 4 -48.43 1.92 15.30
N ILE A 5 -47.92 1.93 14.07
CA ILE A 5 -47.47 0.71 13.39
C ILE A 5 -46.12 0.36 14.02
N ALA A 6 -46.13 -0.60 14.94
CA ALA A 6 -44.93 -1.13 15.55
C ALA A 6 -44.17 -1.96 14.51
N TYR A 7 -43.02 -1.47 14.05
CA TYR A 7 -42.07 -2.26 13.29
C TYR A 7 -41.31 -3.19 14.26
N THR A 8 -41.84 -4.39 14.51
CA THR A 8 -41.13 -5.44 15.22
C THR A 8 -40.36 -6.30 14.22
N TRP A 9 -39.14 -5.88 13.86
CA TRP A 9 -38.15 -6.77 13.27
C TRP A 9 -37.34 -7.42 14.41
N LEU A 10 -37.93 -8.41 15.08
CA LEU A 10 -37.24 -9.21 16.10
C LEU A 10 -36.72 -10.53 15.50
N ASN A 11 -35.50 -10.43 15.00
CA ASN A 11 -34.40 -11.42 14.94
C ASN A 11 -34.69 -12.88 15.34
N THR A 12 -34.45 -13.84 14.44
CA THR A 12 -33.84 -15.16 14.76
C THR A 12 -33.22 -15.80 13.52
N GLY A 13 -31.95 -16.21 13.62
CA GLY A 13 -31.33 -17.17 12.69
C GLY A 13 -30.42 -16.54 11.63
N GLY A 14 -29.11 -16.56 11.89
CA GLY A 14 -28.11 -16.27 10.87
C GLY A 14 -28.17 -17.28 9.73
N SER A 15 -28.43 -16.81 8.51
CA SER A 15 -27.92 -17.32 7.24
C SER A 15 -28.55 -16.54 6.09
N ALA A 16 -27.75 -16.25 5.06
CA ALA A 16 -28.21 -15.79 3.74
C ALA A 16 -28.79 -14.37 3.67
N MET A 17 -28.02 -13.37 4.04
CA MET A 17 -28.18 -12.02 3.47
C MET A 17 -27.51 -11.98 2.08
N GLY A 18 -27.86 -12.90 1.19
CA GLY A 18 -27.37 -13.00 -0.19
C GLY A 18 -28.58 -12.98 -1.10
N GLN A 19 -28.84 -11.83 -1.72
CA GLN A 19 -30.01 -11.53 -2.56
C GLN A 19 -31.35 -12.02 -1.97
N VAL A 20 -32.03 -11.13 -1.24
CA VAL A 20 -33.48 -11.28 -1.06
C VAL A 20 -34.07 -11.14 -2.46
N ALA A 21 -34.32 -12.26 -3.13
CA ALA A 21 -35.00 -12.27 -4.41
C ALA A 21 -36.33 -11.53 -4.23
N PHE A 22 -36.58 -10.52 -5.06
CA PHE A 22 -37.81 -9.75 -4.97
C PHE A 22 -39.00 -10.67 -5.28
N ASP A 23 -39.72 -11.09 -4.25
CA ASP A 23 -40.89 -11.95 -4.39
C ASP A 23 -42.07 -11.12 -4.93
N THR A 24 -42.27 -11.22 -6.24
CA THR A 24 -43.35 -10.50 -6.93
C THR A 24 -44.74 -10.90 -6.46
N LEU A 25 -44.92 -12.12 -5.92
CA LEU A 25 -46.20 -12.60 -5.44
C LEU A 25 -46.51 -11.95 -4.10
N GLN A 26 -45.61 -12.06 -3.13
CA GLN A 26 -45.75 -11.43 -1.82
C GLN A 26 -45.94 -9.90 -1.95
N ALA A 27 -45.14 -9.24 -2.79
CA ALA A 27 -45.29 -7.82 -3.05
C ALA A 27 -46.67 -7.46 -3.64
N SER A 28 -47.25 -8.32 -4.48
CA SER A 28 -48.58 -8.09 -5.05
C SER A 28 -49.73 -8.30 -4.06
N GLU A 29 -49.56 -9.19 -3.07
CA GLU A 29 -50.53 -9.42 -2.00
C GLU A 29 -50.54 -8.27 -0.99
N GLU A 30 -49.35 -7.76 -0.64
CA GLU A 30 -49.20 -6.60 0.24
C GLU A 30 -49.84 -5.34 -0.37
N LEU A 31 -49.62 -5.10 -1.68
CA LEU A 31 -50.24 -3.98 -2.40
C LEU A 31 -51.77 -4.11 -2.49
N GLN A 32 -52.30 -5.33 -2.65
CA GLN A 32 -53.76 -5.57 -2.63
C GLN A 32 -54.34 -5.32 -1.23
N THR A 33 -53.63 -5.75 -0.19
CA THR A 33 -54.03 -5.52 1.21
C THR A 33 -54.02 -4.02 1.56
N ALA A 34 -53.13 -3.24 0.92
CA ALA A 34 -53.09 -1.78 0.99
C ALA A 34 -54.20 -1.07 0.17
N GLY A 35 -55.07 -1.83 -0.51
CA GLY A 35 -56.22 -1.30 -1.24
C GLY A 35 -56.00 -1.03 -2.73
N LEU A 36 -54.88 -1.47 -3.32
CA LEU A 36 -54.68 -1.40 -4.77
C LEU A 36 -55.39 -2.56 -5.49
N THR A 37 -55.83 -2.33 -6.73
CA THR A 37 -56.41 -3.41 -7.53
C THR A 37 -55.35 -4.45 -7.89
N SER A 38 -55.75 -5.70 -8.11
CA SER A 38 -54.83 -6.79 -8.49
C SER A 38 -53.98 -6.42 -9.72
N GLU A 39 -54.56 -5.68 -10.66
CA GLU A 39 -53.88 -5.23 -11.89
C GLU A 39 -52.82 -4.17 -11.60
N GLN A 40 -53.11 -3.20 -10.73
CA GLN A 40 -52.15 -2.19 -10.26
C GLN A 40 -51.02 -2.81 -9.44
N ALA A 41 -51.35 -3.74 -8.54
CA ALA A 41 -50.39 -4.44 -7.70
C ALA A 41 -49.37 -5.24 -8.53
N LYS A 42 -49.86 -5.96 -9.57
CA LYS A 42 -49.00 -6.68 -10.52
C LYS A 42 -48.14 -5.74 -11.37
N ALA A 43 -48.69 -4.62 -11.82
CA ALA A 43 -47.94 -3.65 -12.61
C ALA A 43 -46.77 -3.05 -11.80
N ILE A 44 -47.01 -2.68 -10.54
CA ILE A 44 -45.99 -2.13 -9.65
C ILE A 44 -44.92 -3.17 -9.31
N SER A 45 -45.32 -4.41 -8.96
CA SER A 45 -44.34 -5.46 -8.62
C SER A 45 -43.45 -5.82 -9.81
N LEU A 46 -43.98 -5.82 -11.04
CA LEU A 46 -43.21 -6.02 -12.26
C LEU A 46 -42.20 -4.89 -12.52
N VAL A 47 -42.59 -3.64 -12.32
CA VAL A 47 -41.69 -2.48 -12.50
C VAL A 47 -40.55 -2.50 -11.47
N VAL A 48 -40.85 -2.86 -10.23
CA VAL A 48 -39.84 -2.98 -9.15
C VAL A 48 -38.89 -4.15 -9.43
N ARG A 49 -39.40 -5.33 -9.81
CA ARG A 49 -38.54 -6.47 -10.20
C ARG A 49 -37.61 -6.10 -11.35
N LYS A 50 -38.15 -5.49 -12.41
CA LYS A 50 -37.36 -5.07 -13.57
C LYS A 50 -36.30 -4.03 -13.21
N SER A 51 -36.58 -3.14 -12.27
CA SER A 51 -35.59 -2.17 -11.76
C SER A 51 -34.45 -2.85 -11.00
N HIS A 52 -34.73 -3.95 -10.30
CA HIS A 52 -33.70 -4.75 -9.61
C HIS A 52 -32.91 -5.68 -10.55
N GLU A 53 -33.51 -6.17 -11.65
CA GLU A 53 -32.82 -6.96 -12.69
C GLU A 53 -31.81 -6.13 -13.50
N VAL A 54 -32.02 -4.81 -13.62
CA VAL A 54 -31.15 -3.88 -14.36
C VAL A 54 -30.00 -3.34 -13.50
N ALA A 55 -30.08 -3.49 -12.18
CA ALA A 55 -29.00 -3.13 -11.28
C ALA A 55 -27.96 -4.26 -11.24
N ASP A 56 -26.82 -4.08 -11.91
CA ASP A 56 -25.62 -4.90 -11.70
C ASP A 56 -25.13 -4.73 -10.26
N VAL A 57 -25.76 -5.44 -9.33
CA VAL A 57 -25.36 -5.45 -7.91
C VAL A 57 -24.24 -6.45 -7.73
N ALA A 58 -23.06 -5.95 -7.36
CA ALA A 58 -21.97 -6.79 -6.89
C ALA A 58 -22.48 -7.70 -5.77
N THR A 59 -22.30 -9.01 -5.94
CA THR A 59 -22.70 -9.98 -4.94
C THR A 59 -21.73 -9.92 -3.76
N LYS A 60 -22.15 -10.42 -2.60
CA LYS A 60 -21.24 -10.55 -1.44
C LYS A 60 -20.01 -11.38 -1.76
N ARG A 61 -20.14 -12.35 -2.66
CA ARG A 61 -19.04 -13.18 -3.13
C ARG A 61 -18.01 -12.34 -3.90
N ASP A 62 -18.46 -11.45 -4.77
CA ASP A 62 -17.56 -10.56 -5.52
C ASP A 62 -16.77 -9.65 -4.58
N LEU A 63 -17.43 -9.14 -3.52
CA LEU A 63 -16.76 -8.36 -2.48
C LEU A 63 -15.73 -9.17 -1.68
N ASP A 64 -16.05 -10.42 -1.33
CA ASP A 64 -15.12 -11.32 -0.63
C ASP A 64 -13.92 -11.69 -1.51
N ASP A 65 -14.14 -11.88 -2.81
CA ASP A 65 -13.08 -12.20 -3.77
C ASP A 65 -12.16 -10.97 -3.98
N VAL A 66 -12.73 -9.77 -4.12
CA VAL A 66 -11.96 -8.51 -4.17
C VAL A 66 -11.17 -8.30 -2.88
N ARG A 67 -11.75 -8.58 -1.70
CA ARG A 67 -11.05 -8.48 -0.42
C ARG A 67 -9.83 -9.40 -0.37
N LYS A 68 -9.99 -10.67 -0.77
CA LYS A 68 -8.87 -11.63 -0.81
C LYS A 68 -7.79 -11.20 -1.81
N GLU A 69 -8.19 -10.66 -2.96
CA GLU A 69 -7.23 -10.13 -3.94
C GLU A 69 -6.44 -8.94 -3.37
N ILE A 70 -7.13 -8.05 -2.65
CA ILE A 70 -6.50 -6.91 -1.98
C ILE A 70 -5.52 -7.40 -0.91
N ASP A 71 -5.91 -8.33 -0.05
CA ASP A 71 -5.04 -8.91 0.98
C ASP A 71 -3.79 -9.54 0.34
N ALA A 72 -3.96 -10.35 -0.70
CA ALA A 72 -2.83 -10.95 -1.43
C ALA A 72 -1.91 -9.91 -2.10
N ARG A 73 -2.47 -8.79 -2.57
CA ARG A 73 -1.68 -7.67 -3.11
C ARG A 73 -0.90 -6.96 -2.02
N PHE A 74 -1.48 -6.79 -0.83
CA PHE A 74 -0.77 -6.24 0.33
C PHE A 74 0.38 -7.14 0.78
N ASP A 75 0.16 -8.45 0.91
CA ASP A 75 1.22 -9.40 1.25
C ASP A 75 2.40 -9.31 0.25
N LYS A 76 2.09 -9.18 -1.05
CA LYS A 76 3.11 -9.00 -2.09
C LYS A 76 3.85 -7.68 -1.98
N VAL A 77 3.18 -6.62 -1.54
CA VAL A 77 3.79 -5.30 -1.29
C VAL A 77 4.72 -5.37 -0.09
N ASP A 78 4.29 -6.01 1.00
CA ASP A 78 5.11 -6.20 2.20
C ASP A 78 6.38 -7.00 1.89
N ALA A 79 6.26 -8.11 1.16
CA ALA A 79 7.42 -8.89 0.70
C ALA A 79 8.39 -8.08 -0.19
N ARG A 80 7.88 -7.13 -0.99
CA ARG A 80 8.72 -6.23 -1.78
C ARG A 80 9.42 -5.20 -0.88
N PHE A 81 8.74 -4.66 0.13
CA PHE A 81 9.35 -3.76 1.10
C PHE A 81 10.47 -4.45 1.88
N GLU A 82 10.25 -5.66 2.39
CA GLU A 82 11.28 -6.45 3.08
C GLU A 82 12.52 -6.67 2.19
N LYS A 83 12.30 -7.03 0.92
CA LYS A 83 13.40 -7.19 -0.04
C LYS A 83 14.15 -5.88 -0.29
N THR A 84 13.44 -4.77 -0.44
CA THR A 84 14.07 -3.45 -0.62
C THR A 84 14.86 -3.03 0.61
N GLU A 85 14.34 -3.29 1.82
CA GLU A 85 15.06 -2.97 3.06
C GLU A 85 16.35 -3.78 3.19
N ALA A 86 16.32 -5.07 2.82
CA ALA A 86 17.53 -5.90 2.77
C ALA A 86 18.56 -5.36 1.76
N GLN A 87 18.12 -4.97 0.55
CA GLN A 87 19.01 -4.38 -0.45
C GLN A 87 19.61 -3.04 0.02
N ILE A 88 18.84 -2.20 0.71
CA ILE A 88 19.33 -0.95 1.29
C ILE A 88 20.38 -1.23 2.37
N ALA A 89 20.15 -2.24 3.21
CA ALA A 89 21.10 -2.65 4.24
C ALA A 89 22.44 -3.12 3.64
N ASP A 90 22.38 -3.93 2.57
CA ASP A 90 23.57 -4.40 1.86
C ASP A 90 24.34 -3.22 1.23
N VAL A 91 23.66 -2.33 0.50
CA VAL A 91 24.30 -1.14 -0.10
C VAL A 91 24.94 -0.25 0.97
N ARG A 92 24.29 -0.07 2.14
CA ARG A 92 24.88 0.69 3.25
C ARG A 92 26.14 0.05 3.80
N LYS A 93 26.16 -1.29 3.88
CA LYS A 93 27.33 -2.04 4.34
C LYS A 93 28.49 -1.90 3.35
N ASP A 94 28.22 -2.08 2.06
CA ASP A 94 29.21 -1.96 1.00
C ASP A 94 29.80 -0.54 0.95
N LEU A 95 28.95 0.49 0.98
CA LEU A 95 29.40 1.88 1.01
C LEU A 95 30.22 2.19 2.27
N SER A 96 29.86 1.62 3.42
CA SER A 96 30.64 1.79 4.65
C SER A 96 32.03 1.17 4.53
N ALA A 97 32.16 0.03 3.85
CA ALA A 97 33.45 -0.60 3.57
C ALA A 97 34.28 0.24 2.60
N GLU A 98 33.69 0.71 1.49
CA GLU A 98 34.37 1.58 0.52
C GLU A 98 34.86 2.89 1.16
N ILE A 99 34.05 3.51 2.03
CA ILE A 99 34.46 4.72 2.78
C ILE A 99 35.64 4.40 3.70
N ALA A 100 35.67 3.23 4.34
CA ALA A 100 36.79 2.84 5.20
C ALA A 100 38.08 2.65 4.40
N ASP A 101 38.00 2.06 3.21
CA ASP A 101 39.15 1.89 2.31
C ASP A 101 39.65 3.23 1.79
N VAL A 102 38.76 4.13 1.34
CA VAL A 102 39.13 5.49 0.92
C VAL A 102 39.81 6.26 2.04
N ARG A 103 39.33 6.14 3.29
CA ARG A 103 39.98 6.76 4.46
C ARG A 103 41.40 6.22 4.68
N LYS A 104 41.60 4.92 4.49
CA LYS A 104 42.92 4.28 4.59
C LYS A 104 43.86 4.80 3.51
N ASP A 105 43.37 4.92 2.27
CA ASP A 105 44.15 5.44 1.14
C ASP A 105 44.55 6.89 1.35
N ILE A 106 43.62 7.74 1.83
CA ILE A 106 43.92 9.13 2.22
C ILE A 106 45.03 9.15 3.29
N GLY A 107 44.91 8.33 4.34
CA GLY A 107 45.95 8.25 5.38
C GLY A 107 47.31 7.75 4.86
N GLN A 108 47.35 6.99 3.77
CA GLN A 108 48.61 6.65 3.10
C GLN A 108 49.17 7.81 2.28
N ILE A 109 48.31 8.58 1.62
CA ILE A 109 48.70 9.79 0.89
C ILE A 109 49.31 10.81 1.87
N ASP A 110 48.69 11.04 3.03
CA ASP A 110 49.22 11.94 4.06
C ASP A 110 50.66 11.55 4.45
N LYS A 111 50.92 10.27 4.72
CA LYS A 111 52.27 9.77 5.03
C LYS A 111 53.27 10.00 3.89
N ARG A 112 52.83 9.88 2.64
CA ARG A 112 53.69 10.13 1.46
C ARG A 112 53.99 11.61 1.31
N LEU A 113 53.04 12.49 1.63
CA LEU A 113 53.23 13.93 1.64
C LEU A 113 54.21 14.34 2.73
N ASP A 114 54.04 13.85 3.97
CA ASP A 114 55.00 14.07 5.06
C ASP A 114 56.44 13.67 4.69
N PHE A 115 56.58 12.54 3.99
CA PHE A 115 57.89 12.10 3.52
C PHE A 115 58.45 13.01 2.42
N SER A 116 57.60 13.49 1.52
CA SER A 116 57.99 14.43 0.47
C SER A 116 58.42 15.77 1.05
N GLU A 117 57.69 16.30 2.03
CA GLU A 117 58.01 17.55 2.73
C GLU A 117 59.40 17.48 3.38
N LYS A 118 59.68 16.41 4.15
CA LYS A 118 61.02 16.16 4.73
C LYS A 118 62.14 16.08 3.70
N ARG A 119 61.85 15.61 2.48
CA ARG A 119 62.84 15.58 1.39
C ARG A 119 63.10 16.98 0.83
N PHE A 120 62.06 17.81 0.75
CA PHE A 120 62.19 19.22 0.35
C PHE A 120 62.99 20.01 1.38
N ASP A 121 62.73 19.88 2.68
CA ASP A 121 63.52 20.53 3.74
C ASP A 121 65.02 20.21 3.59
N ARG A 122 65.34 18.94 3.32
CA ARG A 122 66.73 18.52 3.10
C ARG A 122 67.34 19.14 1.84
N LEU A 123 66.56 19.31 0.77
CA LEU A 123 67.02 19.95 -0.45
C LEU A 123 67.24 21.45 -0.23
N GLU A 124 66.35 22.11 0.52
CA GLU A 124 66.49 23.51 0.90
C GLU A 124 67.79 23.74 1.65
N ILE A 125 68.10 22.93 2.67
CA ILE A 125 69.39 22.98 3.40
C ILE A 125 70.60 22.80 2.46
N LYS A 126 70.51 21.90 1.48
CA LYS A 126 71.60 21.70 0.50
C LYS A 126 71.73 22.91 -0.41
N PHE A 127 70.62 23.50 -0.81
CA PHE A 127 70.58 24.68 -1.67
C PHE A 127 71.18 25.90 -0.95
N ASP A 128 70.78 26.15 0.29
CA ASP A 128 71.36 27.19 1.15
C ASP A 128 72.88 27.04 1.26
N ARG A 129 73.36 25.81 1.49
CA ARG A 129 74.79 25.51 1.57
C ARG A 129 75.52 25.80 0.25
N LEU A 130 74.90 25.50 -0.89
CA LEU A 130 75.49 25.82 -2.20
C LEU A 130 75.51 27.32 -2.46
N GLN A 131 74.45 28.05 -2.08
CA GLN A 131 74.43 29.51 -2.20
C GLN A 131 75.55 30.15 -1.37
N TRP A 132 75.83 29.62 -0.18
CA TRP A 132 76.93 30.10 0.66
C TRP A 132 78.31 29.91 0.03
N PHE A 133 78.51 28.86 -0.79
CA PHE A 133 79.79 28.65 -1.50
C PHE A 133 79.97 29.53 -2.73
N LEU A 134 78.88 30.13 -3.24
CA LEU A 134 78.90 30.97 -4.44
C LEU A 134 78.92 32.48 -4.12
N LEU A 135 78.78 32.86 -2.84
CA LEU A 135 78.82 34.23 -2.34
C LEU A 135 80.18 34.53 -1.69
#